data_AF-A0A1L7NPU7-F1
#
_entry.id   AF-A0A1L7NPU7-F1
#
_cell.length_a   1.000
_cell.length_b   1.000
_cell.length_c   1.000
_cell.angle_alpha   90.00
_cell.angle_beta   90.00
_cell.angle_gamma   90.00
#
_symmetry.space_group_name_H-M   'P 1'
#
loop_
_entity.id
_entity.type
_entity.pdbx_description
1 polymer ?
#
loop_
_entity_poly.entity_id
_entity_poly.type
_entity_poly.pdbx_seq_one_letter_code
_entity_poly.pdbx_strand_id
1 'polypeptide(L)'
;MTQEYVTTQIVTAWASEQDGEPGYSIKDEAGNITWRDKASFEASYIAMGHTGHLAPHERRVVAEKAQNDDRVTKLTAFVGTERFRGLNSLDRQRLEIQLSGMSLVGNVLSDRVDDFPPAPSAEPAPAAESAA
;
A
#
# COMPACT_ATOMS: atom_id res chain seq x y z
N MET A 1 -1.79 18.31 26.71
CA MET A 1 -1.25 18.59 25.37
C MET A 1 -1.53 17.37 24.52
N THR A 2 -2.12 17.55 23.34
CA THR A 2 -2.38 16.45 22.39
C THR A 2 -1.36 16.50 21.26
N GLN A 3 -0.88 15.33 20.82
CA GLN A 3 0.07 15.16 19.73
C GLN A 3 -0.53 14.17 18.74
N GLU A 4 -0.49 14.51 17.45
CA GLU A 4 -0.95 13.67 16.35
C GLU A 4 0.24 12.95 15.70
N TYR A 5 0.02 11.75 15.18
CA TYR A 5 1.04 10.88 14.58
C TYR A 5 0.54 10.30 13.26
N VAL A 6 1.45 10.16 12.28
CA VAL A 6 1.21 9.40 11.05
C VAL A 6 2.06 8.14 11.10
N THR A 7 1.48 6.99 10.75
CA THR A 7 2.18 5.69 10.75
C THR A 7 2.49 5.24 9.33
N THR A 8 3.48 4.35 9.21
CA THR A 8 3.82 3.66 7.94
C THR A 8 3.87 2.15 8.12
N GLN A 9 3.20 1.64 9.15
CA GLN A 9 3.23 0.22 9.51
C GLN A 9 2.67 -0.67 8.40
N ILE A 10 3.30 -1.83 8.20
CA ILE A 10 2.81 -2.88 7.30
C ILE A 10 1.94 -3.83 8.12
N VAL A 11 0.72 -4.10 7.67
CA VAL A 11 -0.21 -5.03 8.30
C VAL A 11 -0.54 -6.18 7.36
N THR A 12 -0.95 -7.32 7.91
CA THR A 12 -1.53 -8.42 7.12
C THR A 12 -3.03 -8.42 7.33
N ALA A 13 -3.80 -8.38 6.25
CA ALA A 13 -5.26 -8.40 6.34
C ALA A 13 -5.85 -9.52 5.48
N TRP A 14 -6.98 -10.07 5.91
CA TRP A 14 -7.78 -11.02 5.16
C TRP A 14 -9.26 -10.67 5.29
N ALA A 15 -10.03 -10.95 4.24
CA ALA A 15 -11.47 -10.74 4.25
C ALA A 15 -12.11 -11.58 5.37
N SER A 16 -12.96 -10.94 6.16
CA SER A 16 -13.69 -11.58 7.26
C SER A 16 -15.01 -10.87 7.48
N GLU A 17 -16.02 -11.62 7.86
CA GLU A 17 -17.32 -11.07 8.26
C GLU A 17 -17.39 -10.95 9.78
N GLN A 18 -18.05 -9.90 10.27
CA GLN A 18 -18.40 -9.74 11.67
C GLN A 18 -19.83 -9.21 11.77
N ASP A 19 -20.67 -9.88 12.55
CA ASP A 19 -22.08 -9.54 12.74
C ASP A 19 -22.89 -9.42 11.42
N GLY A 20 -22.50 -10.19 10.40
CA GLY A 20 -23.13 -10.19 9.08
C GLY A 20 -22.65 -9.09 8.13
N GLU A 21 -21.73 -8.23 8.57
CA GLU A 21 -21.14 -7.17 7.76
C GLU A 21 -19.78 -7.61 7.17
N PRO A 22 -19.52 -7.33 5.88
CA PRO A 22 -18.25 -7.64 5.26
C PRO A 22 -17.15 -6.68 5.72
N GLY A 23 -15.97 -7.22 5.99
CA GLY A 23 -14.83 -6.42 6.41
C GLY A 23 -13.51 -7.17 6.28
N TYR A 24 -12.54 -6.71 7.04
CA TYR A 24 -11.20 -7.27 7.08
C TYR A 24 -10.74 -7.46 8.51
N SER A 25 -10.19 -8.65 8.79
CA SER A 25 -9.37 -8.87 9.98
C SER A 25 -7.94 -8.46 9.66
N ILE A 26 -7.35 -7.66 10.55
CA ILE A 26 -6.06 -7.00 10.39
C ILE A 26 -5.16 -7.48 11.53
N LYS A 27 -4.04 -8.11 11.17
CA LYS A 27 -2.99 -8.49 12.10
C LYS A 27 -1.84 -7.47 12.05
N ASP A 28 -1.55 -6.89 13.20
CA ASP A 28 -0.43 -5.97 13.40
C ASP A 28 0.92 -6.71 13.62
N GLU A 29 2.02 -5.97 13.77
CA GLU A 29 3.36 -6.54 14.01
C GLU A 29 3.48 -7.22 15.38
N ALA A 30 2.69 -6.79 16.36
CA ALA A 30 2.61 -7.41 17.68
C ALA A 30 1.76 -8.70 17.68
N GLY A 31 1.09 -9.00 16.55
CA GLY A 31 0.26 -10.17 16.37
C GLY A 31 -1.19 -10.00 16.84
N ASN A 32 -1.59 -8.81 17.27
CA ASN A 32 -2.98 -8.54 17.63
C ASN A 32 -3.83 -8.51 16.36
N ILE A 33 -5.03 -9.09 16.45
CA ILE A 33 -6.00 -9.12 15.36
C ILE A 33 -7.15 -8.19 15.71
N THR A 34 -7.45 -7.26 14.80
CA THR A 34 -8.60 -6.36 14.91
C THR A 34 -9.45 -6.43 13.65
N TRP A 35 -10.76 -6.30 13.78
CA TRP A 35 -11.66 -6.24 12.63
C TRP A 35 -11.99 -4.79 12.27
N ARG A 36 -12.15 -4.52 10.97
CA ARG A 36 -12.65 -3.27 10.42
C ARG A 36 -13.66 -3.57 9.32
N ASP A 37 -14.68 -2.72 9.21
CA ASP A 37 -15.60 -2.78 8.08
C ASP A 37 -14.85 -2.48 6.77
N LYS A 38 -15.42 -2.99 5.67
CA LYS A 38 -14.80 -2.91 4.35
C LYS A 38 -14.46 -1.48 3.93
N ALA A 39 -15.40 -0.54 4.12
CA ALA A 39 -15.24 0.83 3.66
C ALA A 39 -14.15 1.58 4.43
N SER A 40 -14.14 1.47 5.77
CA SER A 40 -13.12 2.08 6.62
C SER A 40 -11.73 1.51 6.34
N PHE A 41 -11.64 0.20 6.07
CA PHE A 41 -10.38 -0.44 5.71
C PHE A 41 -9.85 0.09 4.38
N GLU A 42 -10.66 0.04 3.32
CA GLU A 42 -10.24 0.45 1.97
C GLU A 42 -9.93 1.95 1.89
N ALA A 43 -10.52 2.78 2.75
CA ALA A 43 -10.18 4.20 2.85
C ALA A 43 -8.83 4.47 3.55
N SER A 44 -8.38 3.57 4.44
CA SER A 44 -7.24 3.80 5.33
C SER A 44 -5.97 3.05 4.92
N TYR A 45 -6.11 1.93 4.21
CA TYR A 45 -5.01 1.03 3.89
C TYR A 45 -4.74 0.99 2.38
N ILE A 46 -3.46 0.99 2.02
CA ILE A 46 -3.01 0.87 0.63
C ILE A 46 -2.57 -0.58 0.41
N ALA A 47 -3.07 -1.19 -0.66
CA ALA A 47 -2.71 -2.55 -1.02
C ALA A 47 -1.25 -2.62 -1.52
N MET A 48 -0.46 -3.50 -0.90
CA MET A 48 0.93 -3.78 -1.31
C MET A 48 1.06 -5.04 -2.20
N GLY A 49 -0.03 -5.79 -2.40
CA GLY A 49 0.02 -7.12 -3.01
C GLY A 49 0.58 -8.21 -2.08
N HIS A 50 0.86 -9.39 -2.64
CA HIS A 50 1.28 -10.57 -1.90
C HIS A 50 2.81 -10.59 -1.66
N THR A 51 3.26 -9.93 -0.61
CA THR A 51 4.70 -9.74 -0.31
C THR A 51 5.24 -10.69 0.76
N GLY A 52 4.48 -11.73 1.14
CA GLY A 52 4.84 -12.63 2.26
C GLY A 52 6.13 -13.45 2.05
N HIS A 53 6.58 -13.59 0.81
CA HIS A 53 7.80 -14.32 0.45
C HIS A 53 9.07 -13.45 0.48
N LEU A 54 8.92 -12.13 0.53
CA LEU A 54 10.03 -11.18 0.49
C LEU A 54 10.67 -10.99 1.87
N ALA A 55 11.96 -10.68 1.90
CA ALA A 55 12.66 -10.30 3.12
C ALA A 55 12.09 -9.00 3.72
N PRO A 56 12.23 -8.76 5.04
CA PRO A 56 11.64 -7.58 5.69
C PRO A 56 12.01 -6.23 5.03
N HIS A 57 13.26 -6.08 4.59
CA HIS A 57 13.71 -4.86 3.94
C HIS A 57 13.14 -4.69 2.53
N GLU A 58 12.96 -5.77 1.76
CA GLU A 58 12.33 -5.77 0.45
C GLU A 58 10.84 -5.42 0.56
N ARG A 59 10.12 -6.03 1.52
CA ARG A 59 8.73 -5.68 1.86
C ARG A 59 8.59 -4.19 2.16
N ARG A 60 9.59 -3.59 2.83
CA ARG A 60 9.58 -2.16 3.12
C ARG A 60 9.69 -1.30 1.87
N VAL A 61 10.49 -1.71 0.88
CA VAL A 61 10.60 -1.02 -0.41
C VAL A 61 9.28 -1.08 -1.19
N VAL A 62 8.63 -2.25 -1.22
CA VAL A 62 7.29 -2.38 -1.84
C VAL A 62 6.27 -1.49 -1.13
N ALA A 63 6.31 -1.41 0.19
CA ALA A 63 5.43 -0.53 0.97
C ALA A 63 5.64 0.94 0.63
N GLU A 64 6.90 1.38 0.59
CA GLU A 64 7.26 2.75 0.23
C GLU A 64 6.80 3.10 -1.18
N LYS A 65 6.96 2.16 -2.12
CA LYS A 65 6.48 2.31 -3.50
C LYS A 65 4.96 2.50 -3.55
N ALA A 66 4.20 1.59 -2.93
CA ALA A 66 2.75 1.67 -2.89
C ALA A 66 2.25 2.99 -2.26
N GLN A 67 2.89 3.43 -1.17
CA GLN A 67 2.60 4.72 -0.53
C GLN A 67 2.96 5.91 -1.43
N ASN A 68 4.05 5.84 -2.18
CA ASN A 68 4.43 6.90 -3.12
C ASN A 68 3.46 6.97 -4.31
N ASP A 69 3.11 5.83 -4.89
CA ASP A 69 2.19 5.74 -6.04
C ASP A 69 0.79 6.27 -5.70
N ASP A 70 0.28 5.95 -4.51
CA ASP A 70 -0.98 6.52 -3.99
C ASP A 70 -0.90 8.05 -3.87
N ARG A 71 0.19 8.58 -3.29
CA ARG A 71 0.39 10.03 -3.16
C ARG A 71 0.55 10.71 -4.52
N VAL A 72 1.27 10.10 -5.47
CA VAL A 72 1.38 10.57 -6.87
C VAL A 72 0.01 10.61 -7.52
N THR A 73 -0.80 9.55 -7.38
CA THR A 73 -2.15 9.47 -7.94
C THR A 73 -3.03 10.60 -7.39
N LYS A 74 -3.04 10.80 -6.08
CA LYS A 74 -3.82 11.86 -5.41
C LYS A 74 -3.37 13.25 -5.82
N LEU A 75 -2.06 13.50 -5.87
CA LEU A 75 -1.53 14.81 -6.28
C LEU A 75 -1.81 15.07 -7.76
N THR A 76 -1.65 14.07 -8.63
CA THR A 76 -2.01 14.15 -10.06
C THR A 76 -3.48 14.52 -10.25
N ALA A 77 -4.37 13.88 -9.50
CA ALA A 77 -5.79 14.21 -9.54
C ALA A 77 -6.03 15.66 -9.08
N PHE A 78 -5.37 16.10 -8.00
CA PHE A 78 -5.52 17.46 -7.49
C PHE A 78 -5.04 18.53 -8.47
N VAL A 79 -3.87 18.34 -9.09
CA VAL A 79 -3.32 19.33 -10.06
C VAL A 79 -4.21 19.47 -11.31
N GLY A 80 -5.07 18.48 -11.60
CA GLY A 80 -6.07 18.55 -12.66
C GLY A 80 -7.29 19.42 -12.36
N THR A 81 -7.48 19.87 -11.11
CA THR A 81 -8.71 20.56 -10.66
C THR A 81 -8.70 22.08 -10.86
N GLU A 82 -9.88 22.70 -10.88
CA GLU A 82 -10.03 24.17 -10.82
C GLU A 82 -9.44 24.78 -9.55
N ARG A 83 -9.48 24.04 -8.43
CA ARG A 83 -8.91 24.51 -7.17
C ARG A 83 -7.41 24.74 -7.28
N PHE A 84 -6.70 23.84 -7.97
CA PHE A 84 -5.29 24.03 -8.29
C PHE A 84 -5.06 25.25 -9.19
N ARG A 85 -5.89 25.44 -10.23
CA ARG A 85 -5.79 26.61 -11.13
C ARG A 85 -5.93 27.93 -10.39
N GLY A 86 -6.76 27.98 -9.35
CA GLY A 86 -6.96 29.15 -8.49
C GLY A 86 -5.83 29.45 -7.51
N LEU A 87 -4.81 28.59 -7.38
CA LEU A 87 -3.63 28.86 -6.54
C LEU A 87 -2.72 29.91 -7.19
N ASN A 88 -1.90 30.57 -6.37
CA ASN A 88 -0.85 31.45 -6.89
C ASN A 88 0.20 30.63 -7.67
N SER A 89 0.92 31.31 -8.56
CA SER A 89 1.87 30.66 -9.47
C SER A 89 2.97 29.87 -8.76
N LEU A 90 3.46 30.36 -7.61
CA LEU A 90 4.54 29.73 -6.86
C LEU A 90 4.09 28.42 -6.20
N ASP A 91 2.88 28.38 -5.63
CA ASP A 91 2.33 27.17 -5.03
C ASP A 91 2.02 26.12 -6.10
N ARG A 92 1.51 26.53 -7.27
CA ARG A 92 1.35 25.61 -8.41
C ARG A 92 2.68 25.00 -8.84
N GLN A 93 3.69 25.83 -9.03
CA GLN A 93 5.04 25.37 -9.40
C GLN A 93 5.62 24.40 -8.37
N ARG A 94 5.45 24.67 -7.06
CA ARG A 94 5.93 23.78 -5.99
C ARG A 94 5.24 22.42 -6.01
N LEU A 95 3.92 22.38 -6.24
CA LEU A 95 3.17 21.13 -6.34
C LEU A 95 3.58 20.32 -7.59
N GLU A 96 3.85 20.98 -8.71
CA GLU A 96 4.37 20.34 -9.93
C GLU A 96 5.77 19.76 -9.73
N ILE A 97 6.66 20.51 -9.06
CA ILE A 97 7.99 20.02 -8.67
C ILE A 97 7.88 18.83 -7.72
N GLN A 98 6.98 18.91 -6.72
CA GLN A 98 6.73 17.81 -5.80
C GLN A 98 6.26 16.56 -6.55
N LEU A 99 5.29 16.70 -7.46
CA LEU A 99 4.81 15.59 -8.29
C LEU A 99 5.96 14.98 -9.09
N SER A 100 6.77 15.81 -9.75
CA SER A 100 7.94 15.37 -10.52
C SER A 100 8.96 14.60 -9.66
N GLY A 101 9.27 15.12 -8.47
CA GLY A 101 10.20 14.47 -7.54
C GLY A 101 9.68 13.13 -7.03
N MET A 102 8.38 13.05 -6.72
CA MET A 102 7.76 11.79 -6.30
C MET A 102 7.70 10.77 -7.43
N SER A 103 7.46 11.19 -8.68
CA SER A 103 7.54 10.29 -9.84
C SER A 103 8.94 9.73 -10.02
N LEU A 104 9.99 10.54 -9.82
CA LEU A 104 11.37 10.06 -9.88
C LEU A 104 11.66 9.02 -8.79
N VAL A 105 11.24 9.27 -7.55
CA VAL A 105 11.34 8.29 -6.45
C VAL A 105 10.58 7.01 -6.80
N GLY A 106 9.38 7.14 -7.38
CA GLY A 106 8.57 6.00 -7.82
C GLY A 106 9.31 5.12 -8.84
N ASN A 107 10.01 5.72 -9.80
CA ASN A 107 10.79 4.98 -10.78
C ASN A 107 11.95 4.20 -10.13
N VAL A 108 12.72 4.86 -9.25
CA VAL A 108 13.82 4.18 -8.52
C VAL A 108 13.30 3.03 -7.66
N LEU A 109 12.14 3.20 -7.03
CA LEU A 109 11.51 2.13 -6.26
C LEU A 109 11.00 0.99 -7.16
N SER A 110 10.47 1.29 -8.34
CA SER A 110 10.10 0.26 -9.34
C SER A 110 11.31 -0.57 -9.73
N ASP A 111 12.42 0.07 -10.13
CA ASP A 111 13.64 -0.62 -10.55
C ASP A 111 14.14 -1.57 -9.45
N ARG A 112 14.09 -1.13 -8.18
CA ARG A 112 14.48 -1.96 -7.04
C ARG A 112 13.53 -3.14 -6.82
N VAL A 113 12.23 -2.95 -7.02
CA VAL A 113 11.24 -4.03 -6.86
C VAL A 113 11.38 -5.08 -7.96
N ASP A 114 11.75 -4.66 -9.17
CA ASP A 114 11.97 -5.58 -10.29
C ASP A 114 13.16 -6.52 -10.06
N ASP A 115 14.12 -6.14 -9.23
CA ASP A 115 15.27 -6.96 -8.83
C ASP A 115 14.96 -7.99 -7.71
N PHE A 116 13.75 -7.95 -7.12
CA PHE A 116 13.39 -8.84 -6.02
C PHE A 116 13.11 -10.27 -6.48
N PRO A 117 13.35 -11.29 -5.61
CA PRO A 117 13.10 -12.67 -5.98
C PRO A 117 11.62 -12.88 -6.31
N PRO A 118 11.29 -13.65 -7.37
CA PRO A 118 9.92 -13.95 -7.70
C PRO A 118 9.27 -14.75 -6.56
N ALA A 119 7.95 -14.66 -6.45
CA ALA A 119 7.20 -15.53 -5.55
C ALA A 119 7.55 -17.00 -5.86
N PRO A 120 7.72 -17.85 -4.83
CA PRO A 120 7.97 -19.26 -5.06
C PRO A 120 6.86 -19.80 -5.96
N SER A 121 7.23 -20.37 -7.11
CA SER A 121 6.27 -21.01 -8.00
C SER A 121 5.48 -22.02 -7.17
N ALA A 122 4.15 -21.94 -7.21
CA ALA A 122 3.27 -22.79 -6.44
C ALA A 122 3.75 -24.24 -6.57
N GLU A 123 4.28 -24.77 -5.47
CA GLU A 123 4.71 -26.16 -5.39
C GLU A 123 3.51 -27.01 -5.85
N PRO A 124 3.68 -27.94 -6.79
CA PRO A 124 2.56 -28.77 -7.24
C PRO A 124 1.97 -29.43 -6.00
N ALA A 125 0.66 -29.24 -5.80
CA ALA A 125 -0.07 -29.83 -4.67
C ALA A 125 0.36 -31.29 -4.50
N PRO A 126 0.65 -31.74 -3.26
CA PRO A 126 1.04 -33.12 -3.04
C PRO A 126 0.01 -34.01 -3.69
N ALA A 127 0.46 -34.86 -4.62
CA ALA A 127 -0.40 -35.77 -5.36
C ALA A 127 -1.28 -36.49 -4.34
N ALA A 128 -2.59 -36.31 -4.46
CA ALA A 128 -3.55 -36.93 -3.58
C ALA A 128 -3.21 -38.42 -3.49
N GLU A 129 -2.75 -38.83 -2.31
CA GLU A 129 -2.45 -40.21 -2.00
C GLU A 129 -3.79 -40.94 -2.09
N SER A 130 -4.01 -41.60 -3.23
CA SER A 130 -5.15 -42.46 -3.48
C SER A 130 -5.08 -43.61 -2.47
N ALA A 131 -5.77 -43.45 -1.35
CA ALA A 131 -6.04 -44.54 -0.43
C ALA A 131 -6.79 -45.64 -1.20
N ALA A 132 -6.09 -46.73 -1.45
CA ALA A 132 -6.62 -48.01 -1.92
C ALA A 132 -7.14 -48.83 -0.73
#